data_AF-A0A9X2FGF2-F1
#
_entry.id   AF-A0A9X2FGF2-F1
#
_cell.length_a   1.000
_cell.length_b   1.000
_cell.length_c   1.000
_cell.angle_alpha   90.00
_cell.angle_beta   90.00
_cell.angle_gamma   90.00
#
_symmetry.space_group_name_H-M   'P 1'
#
loop_
_entity.id
_entity.type
_entity.pdbx_description
1 polymer ?
#
loop_
_entity_poly.entity_id
_entity_poly.type
_entity_poly.pdbx_seq_one_letter_code
_entity_poly.pdbx_strand_id
1 'polypeptide(L)'
;MLRELLERWKNWLGDHELEQAIRDELVRHRYPRQASRIEDAQMVAIERPGWVQVWQFRVETNRDGEPVTLYGAVRDDGRHGTEVELSIDPQPVAKQLAVWSEGLIVRLRAR
;
A
#
# COMPACT_ATOMS: atom_id res chain seq x y z
N MET A 1 -21.53 13.26 -4.17
CA MET A 1 -20.47 14.30 -4.12
C MET A 1 -19.60 14.25 -2.87
N LEU A 2 -20.02 14.68 -1.66
CA LEU A 2 -19.10 14.73 -0.50
C LEU A 2 -18.59 13.34 -0.06
N ARG A 3 -19.47 12.33 -0.07
CA ARG A 3 -19.10 10.93 0.21
C ARG A 3 -18.07 10.37 -0.77
N GLU A 4 -18.28 10.57 -2.07
CA GLU A 4 -17.37 10.12 -3.12
C GLU A 4 -15.99 10.80 -3.02
N LEU A 5 -15.96 12.08 -2.62
CA LEU A 5 -14.72 12.81 -2.39
C LEU A 5 -13.96 12.23 -1.18
N LEU A 6 -14.66 11.95 -0.08
CA LEU A 6 -14.08 11.34 1.12
C LEU A 6 -13.58 9.91 0.86
N GLU A 7 -14.32 9.13 0.09
CA GLU A 7 -13.89 7.78 -0.34
C GLU A 7 -12.67 7.85 -1.25
N ARG A 8 -12.62 8.80 -2.18
CA ARG A 8 -11.41 9.05 -2.98
C ARG A 8 -10.22 9.36 -2.10
N TRP A 9 -10.36 10.25 -1.12
CA TRP A 9 -9.27 10.62 -0.22
C TRP A 9 -8.81 9.46 0.67
N LYS A 10 -9.74 8.62 1.15
CA LYS A 10 -9.42 7.44 1.97
C LYS A 10 -8.62 6.38 1.19
N ASN A 11 -8.87 6.29 -0.12
CA ASN A 11 -8.20 5.32 -1.01
C ASN A 11 -7.04 5.95 -1.79
N TRP A 12 -6.72 7.21 -1.54
CA TRP A 12 -5.68 7.93 -2.26
C TRP A 12 -4.34 7.78 -1.55
N LEU A 13 -3.35 7.29 -2.28
CA LEU A 13 -1.97 7.11 -1.84
C LEU A 13 -1.14 8.41 -1.92
N GLY A 14 -1.70 9.51 -2.41
CA GLY A 14 -1.01 10.80 -2.53
C GLY A 14 -0.13 10.93 -3.78
N ASP A 15 0.45 9.84 -4.26
CA ASP A 15 1.45 9.83 -5.34
C ASP A 15 1.09 8.84 -6.47
N HIS A 16 1.21 9.31 -7.72
CA HIS A 16 0.97 8.52 -8.93
C HIS A 16 2.04 7.46 -9.15
N GLU A 17 3.31 7.75 -8.82
CA GLU A 17 4.41 6.80 -8.96
C GLU A 17 4.24 5.63 -7.97
N LEU A 18 3.78 5.92 -6.75
CA LEU A 18 3.47 4.92 -5.74
C LEU A 18 2.32 4.01 -6.19
N GLU A 19 1.24 4.59 -6.73
CA GLU A 19 0.12 3.83 -7.27
C GLU A 19 0.59 2.94 -8.44
N GLN A 20 1.45 3.48 -9.30
CA GLN A 20 1.99 2.75 -10.44
C GLN A 20 2.87 1.58 -10.01
N ALA A 21 3.74 1.76 -9.00
CA ALA A 21 4.56 0.70 -8.44
C ALA A 21 3.72 -0.45 -7.88
N ILE A 22 2.63 -0.14 -7.17
CA ILE A 22 1.69 -1.16 -6.66
C ILE A 22 1.01 -1.91 -7.80
N ARG A 23 0.58 -1.19 -8.84
CA ARG A 23 -0.04 -1.80 -10.02
C ARG A 23 0.92 -2.71 -10.77
N ASP A 24 2.19 -2.35 -10.85
CA ASP A 24 3.21 -3.16 -11.51
C ASP A 24 3.52 -4.42 -10.69
N GLU A 25 3.55 -4.31 -9.36
CA GLU A 25 3.69 -5.47 -8.48
C GLU A 25 2.50 -6.43 -8.60
N LEU A 26 1.26 -5.92 -8.67
CA LEU A 26 0.08 -6.76 -8.93
C LEU A 26 0.22 -7.57 -10.22
N VAL A 27 0.70 -6.95 -11.30
CA VAL A 27 0.94 -7.63 -12.58
C VAL A 27 2.02 -8.70 -12.46
N ARG A 28 3.12 -8.43 -11.72
CA ARG A 28 4.18 -9.43 -11.47
C ARG A 28 3.65 -10.67 -10.76
N HIS A 29 2.72 -10.48 -9.83
CA HIS A 29 2.03 -11.57 -9.11
C HIS A 29 0.86 -12.20 -9.89
N ARG A 30 0.70 -11.83 -11.17
CA ARG A 30 -0.36 -12.30 -12.09
C ARG A 30 -1.79 -11.90 -11.69
N TYR A 31 -1.93 -10.80 -10.95
CA TYR A 31 -3.23 -10.19 -10.68
C TYR A 31 -3.61 -9.18 -11.78
N PRO A 32 -4.91 -9.05 -12.12
CA PRO A 32 -5.36 -8.14 -13.16
C PRO A 32 -5.22 -6.67 -12.75
N ARG A 33 -4.46 -5.88 -13.53
CA ARG A 33 -4.18 -4.45 -13.23
C ARG A 33 -5.42 -3.56 -13.16
N GLN A 34 -6.38 -3.74 -14.08
CA GLN A 34 -7.56 -2.87 -14.22
C GLN A 34 -8.75 -3.29 -13.34
N ALA A 35 -8.82 -4.56 -12.96
CA ALA A 35 -9.88 -5.09 -12.10
C ALA A 35 -9.53 -5.04 -10.60
N SER A 36 -8.36 -4.50 -10.27
CA SER A 36 -7.87 -4.35 -8.89
C SER A 36 -8.19 -2.96 -8.35
N ARG A 37 -8.79 -2.90 -7.16
CA ARG A 37 -9.10 -1.67 -6.43
C ARG A 37 -8.23 -1.58 -5.18
N ILE A 38 -7.44 -0.52 -5.07
CA ILE A 38 -6.67 -0.21 -3.87
C ILE A 38 -7.59 0.47 -2.85
N GLU A 39 -7.57 0.00 -1.62
CA GLU A 39 -8.39 0.48 -0.51
C GLU A 39 -7.56 0.69 0.76
N ASP A 40 -8.08 1.52 1.67
CA ASP A 40 -7.49 1.77 2.99
C ASP A 40 -6.00 2.13 2.98
N ALA A 41 -5.58 2.90 1.98
CA ALA A 41 -4.24 3.42 1.87
C ALA A 41 -3.91 4.34 3.05
N GLN A 42 -2.92 3.99 3.86
CA GLN A 42 -2.57 4.72 5.08
C GLN A 42 -1.05 4.75 5.28
N MET A 43 -0.51 5.96 5.50
CA MET A 43 0.87 6.12 5.94
C MET A 43 0.98 5.66 7.38
N VAL A 44 1.92 4.75 7.64
CA VAL A 44 2.18 4.15 8.94
C VAL A 44 3.51 4.59 9.54
N ALA A 45 4.49 4.96 8.71
CA ALA A 45 5.75 5.48 9.20
C ALA A 45 6.39 6.47 8.21
N ILE A 46 7.23 7.37 8.72
CA ILE A 46 7.94 8.38 7.92
C ILE A 46 9.28 8.75 8.56
N GLU A 47 10.32 8.97 7.74
CA GLU A 47 11.59 9.59 8.15
C GLU A 47 11.47 11.12 8.07
N ARG A 48 12.17 11.88 8.92
CA ARG A 48 12.28 13.35 8.75
C ARG A 48 13.68 13.71 8.24
N PRO A 49 13.80 14.51 7.15
CA PRO A 49 12.74 15.25 6.45
C PRO A 49 12.15 14.50 5.23
N GLY A 50 11.17 13.62 5.45
CA GLY A 50 10.21 13.12 4.45
C GLY A 50 10.71 12.13 3.40
N TRP A 51 11.99 11.75 3.41
CA TRP A 51 12.62 10.96 2.34
C TRP A 51 12.15 9.51 2.26
N VAL A 52 11.82 8.91 3.40
CA VAL A 52 11.29 7.55 3.47
C VAL A 52 9.89 7.59 4.03
N GLN A 53 8.94 7.02 3.31
CA GLN A 53 7.55 6.86 3.74
C GLN A 53 7.16 5.39 3.63
N VAL A 54 6.44 4.91 4.65
CA VAL A 54 5.93 3.54 4.67
C VAL A 54 4.42 3.61 4.76
N TRP A 55 3.76 2.96 3.80
CA TRP A 55 2.31 2.88 3.70
C TRP A 55 1.85 1.44 3.78
N GLN A 56 0.64 1.26 4.31
CA GLN A 56 -0.11 0.02 4.22
C GLN A 56 -1.36 0.25 3.37
N PHE A 57 -1.84 -0.78 2.70
CA PHE A 57 -3.06 -0.75 1.90
C PHE A 57 -3.66 -2.15 1.76
N ARG A 58 -4.88 -2.21 1.21
CA ARG A 58 -5.52 -3.45 0.77
C ARG A 58 -5.81 -3.36 -0.72
N VAL A 59 -5.86 -4.51 -1.39
CA VAL A 59 -6.30 -4.59 -2.79
C VAL A 59 -7.41 -5.60 -2.88
N GLU A 60 -8.58 -5.17 -3.33
CA GLU A 60 -9.65 -6.07 -3.74
C GLU A 60 -9.47 -6.37 -5.23
N THR A 61 -9.30 -7.64 -5.58
CA THR A 61 -9.09 -8.08 -6.97
C THR A 61 -9.77 -9.42 -7.22
N ASN A 62 -9.63 -9.96 -8.43
CA ASN A 62 -10.13 -11.28 -8.78
C ASN A 62 -8.97 -12.17 -9.26
N ARG A 63 -9.00 -13.44 -8.85
CA ARG A 63 -8.08 -14.47 -9.31
C ARG A 63 -8.89 -15.68 -9.76
N ASP A 64 -8.72 -16.08 -11.02
CA ASP A 64 -9.43 -17.22 -11.61
C ASP A 64 -10.97 -17.15 -11.50
N GLY A 65 -11.52 -15.92 -11.47
CA GLY A 65 -12.96 -15.66 -11.35
C GLY A 65 -13.45 -15.50 -9.91
N GLU A 66 -12.61 -15.74 -8.91
CA GLU A 66 -12.95 -15.60 -7.49
C GLU A 66 -12.42 -14.27 -6.92
N PRO A 67 -13.23 -13.52 -6.16
CA PRO A 67 -12.78 -12.34 -5.43
C PRO A 67 -11.71 -12.70 -4.40
N VAL A 68 -10.64 -11.91 -4.35
CA VAL A 68 -9.55 -12.08 -3.40
C VAL A 68 -9.08 -10.73 -2.89
N THR A 69 -8.88 -10.67 -1.58
CA THR A 69 -8.27 -9.52 -0.91
C THR A 69 -6.78 -9.78 -0.72
N LEU A 70 -5.97 -8.81 -1.12
CA LEU A 70 -4.53 -8.78 -0.85
C LEU A 70 -4.22 -7.73 0.19
N TYR A 71 -3.27 -8.02 1.05
CA TYR A 71 -2.66 -7.08 1.97
C TYR A 71 -1.38 -6.55 1.33
N GLY A 72 -1.19 -5.24 1.44
CA GLY A 72 -0.08 -4.54 0.81
C GLY A 72 0.67 -3.64 1.77
N ALA A 73 1.97 -3.56 1.55
CA ALA A 73 2.84 -2.56 2.13
C ALA A 73 3.70 -1.95 1.03
N VAL A 74 3.99 -0.67 1.13
CA VAL A 74 4.93 0.00 0.25
C VAL A 74 5.87 0.88 1.07
N ARG A 75 7.16 0.76 0.78
CA ARG A 75 8.20 1.67 1.26
C ARG A 75 8.63 2.51 0.07
N ASP A 76 8.45 3.80 0.18
CA ASP A 76 8.92 4.77 -0.79
C ASP A 76 10.12 5.51 -0.21
N ASP A 77 11.28 5.35 -0.86
CA ASP A 77 12.52 6.03 -0.50
C ASP A 77 12.93 6.92 -1.68
N GLY A 78 12.81 8.24 -1.52
CA GLY A 78 13.11 9.19 -2.59
C GLY A 78 14.55 9.17 -3.10
N ARG A 79 15.45 8.38 -2.49
CA ARG A 79 16.84 8.18 -2.94
C ARG A 79 17.07 6.82 -3.58
N HIS A 80 16.31 5.80 -3.20
CA HIS A 80 16.55 4.41 -3.59
C HIS A 80 15.39 3.77 -4.37
N GLY A 81 14.26 4.45 -4.46
CA GLY A 81 13.06 4.03 -5.16
C GLY A 81 12.01 3.41 -4.25
N THR A 82 11.03 2.77 -4.87
CA THR A 82 9.85 2.23 -4.22
C THR A 82 9.92 0.70 -4.16
N GLU A 83 9.66 0.14 -2.97
CA GLU A 83 9.56 -1.30 -2.72
C GLU A 83 8.14 -1.66 -2.30
N VAL A 84 7.55 -2.70 -2.90
CA VAL A 84 6.17 -3.12 -2.64
C VAL A 84 6.16 -4.58 -2.18
N GLU A 85 5.44 -4.86 -1.09
CA GLU A 85 5.16 -6.21 -0.59
C GLU A 85 3.65 -6.48 -0.71
N LEU A 86 3.28 -7.60 -1.32
CA LEU A 86 1.89 -8.01 -1.52
C LEU A 86 1.71 -9.48 -1.14
N SER A 87 0.68 -9.77 -0.36
CA SER A 87 0.36 -11.15 0.03
C SER A 87 -1.12 -11.32 0.31
N ILE A 88 -1.64 -12.53 0.07
CA ILE A 88 -2.97 -12.94 0.54
C ILE A 88 -2.96 -13.13 2.07
N ASP A 89 -1.85 -13.62 2.62
CA ASP A 89 -1.65 -13.70 4.07
C ASP A 89 -1.18 -12.33 4.61
N PRO A 90 -1.84 -11.74 5.61
CA PRO A 90 -1.40 -10.49 6.22
C PRO A 90 -0.09 -10.61 7.02
N GLN A 91 0.33 -11.82 7.43
CA GLN A 91 1.50 -12.00 8.32
C GLN A 91 2.83 -11.57 7.68
N PRO A 92 3.18 -11.97 6.44
CA PRO A 92 4.37 -11.48 5.75
C PRO A 92 4.39 -9.95 5.64
N VAL A 93 3.27 -9.35 5.22
CA VAL A 93 3.14 -7.89 5.05
C VAL A 93 3.32 -7.17 6.38
N ALA A 94 2.73 -7.68 7.46
CA ALA A 94 2.88 -7.11 8.80
C ALA A 94 4.33 -7.16 9.30
N LYS A 95 5.06 -8.25 9.03
CA LYS A 95 6.48 -8.37 9.35
C LYS A 95 7.31 -7.36 8.54
N GLN A 96 7.06 -7.26 7.24
CA GLN A 96 7.78 -6.34 6.37
C GLN A 96 7.54 -4.88 6.76
N LEU A 97 6.29 -4.53 7.10
CA LEU A 97 5.94 -3.20 7.63
C LEU A 97 6.73 -2.88 8.90
N ALA A 98 6.87 -3.84 9.82
CA ALA A 98 7.63 -3.63 11.05
C ALA A 98 9.12 -3.38 10.76
N VAL A 99 9.71 -4.14 9.84
CA VAL A 99 11.11 -3.96 9.40
C VAL A 99 11.29 -2.60 8.73
N TRP A 100 10.45 -2.25 7.76
CA TRP A 100 10.55 -0.97 7.06
C TRP A 100 10.28 0.25 7.94
N SER A 101 9.51 0.07 9.03
CA SER A 101 9.21 1.14 9.98
C SER A 101 10.28 1.30 11.07
N GLU A 102 11.30 0.44 11.12
CA GLU A 102 12.33 0.50 12.14
C GLU A 102 13.11 1.82 12.06
N GLY A 103 13.23 2.51 13.20
CA GLY A 103 13.90 3.81 13.29
C GLY A 103 13.10 5.00 12.71
N LEU A 104 11.91 4.77 12.15
CA LEU A 104 11.04 5.81 11.61
C LEU A 104 10.07 6.36 12.65
N ILE A 105 9.48 7.53 12.36
CA ILE A 105 8.36 8.06 13.13
C ILE A 105 7.12 7.28 12.75
N VAL A 106 6.63 6.45 13.67
CA VAL A 106 5.48 5.58 13.44
C VAL A 106 4.19 6.29 13.85
N ARG A 107 3.15 6.15 13.03
CA ARG A 107 1.79 6.57 13.35
C ARG A 107 1.22 5.68 14.45
N LEU A 108 0.86 6.27 15.58
CA LEU A 108 0.10 5.58 16.62
C LEU A 108 -1.25 5.15 16.05
N ARG A 109 -1.51 3.84 16.00
CA ARG A 109 -2.85 3.33 15.69
C ARG A 109 -3.77 3.70 16.86
N ALA A 110 -4.86 4.40 16.58
CA ALA A 110 -5.94 4.54 17.55
C ALA A 110 -6.48 3.12 17.82
N ARG A 111 -6.46 2.71 19.09
CA ARG A 111 -7.06 1.45 19.55
C ARG A 111 -8.58 1.50 19.41
#